data_AF-A0A813KSX3-F1
#
_entry.id   AF-A0A813KSX3-F1
#
_cell.length_a   1.000
_cell.length_b   1.000
_cell.length_c   1.000
_cell.angle_alpha   90.00
_cell.angle_beta   90.00
_cell.angle_gamma   90.00
#
_symmetry.space_group_name_H-M   'P 1'
#
loop_
_entity.id
_entity.type
_entity.pdbx_description
1 polymer ?
#
loop_
_entity_poly.entity_id
_entity_poly.type
_entity_poly.pdbx_seq_one_letter_code
_entity_poly.pdbx_strand_id
1 'polypeptide(L)'
;MEKEKYDWQNPGPSRPADRFIQMMWASTSSVGMALSHDGRFCVANYFPAVGKKMSFDYKRNLRPPQEGPAPWLAAEESKDIPEHLLMAPCTESNWKAHEKVSELLEEGARWVSADKMDTALPDLDPF
;
A
#
# COMPACT_ATOMS: atom_id res chain seq x y z
N MET A 1 -0.90 10.12 16.59
CA MET A 1 -1.36 9.55 15.30
C MET A 1 -2.67 8.77 15.47
N GLU A 2 -3.43 8.44 14.41
CA GLU A 2 -4.71 7.70 14.54
C GLU A 2 -4.56 6.34 15.24
N LYS A 3 -3.43 5.63 15.01
CA LYS A 3 -3.11 4.35 15.66
C LYS A 3 -3.19 4.39 17.19
N GLU A 4 -2.78 5.51 17.80
CA GLU A 4 -2.73 5.70 19.26
C GLU A 4 -4.13 5.95 19.84
N LYS A 5 -5.10 6.26 18.99
CA LYS A 5 -6.49 6.55 19.37
C LYS A 5 -7.40 5.32 19.26
N TYR A 6 -6.85 4.17 18.90
CA TYR A 6 -7.59 2.91 18.83
C TYR A 6 -7.41 2.10 20.12
N ASP A 7 -8.52 1.71 20.75
CA ASP A 7 -8.53 0.87 21.95
C ASP A 7 -8.48 -0.62 21.56
N TRP A 8 -7.32 -1.24 21.78
CA TRP A 8 -7.11 -2.67 21.53
C TRP A 8 -7.82 -3.59 22.53
N GLN A 9 -8.17 -3.08 23.72
CA GLN A 9 -8.90 -3.85 24.73
C GLN A 9 -10.39 -3.90 24.40
N ASN A 10 -10.94 -2.80 23.88
CA ASN A 10 -12.34 -2.69 23.45
C ASN A 10 -12.47 -2.39 21.94
N PRO A 11 -12.13 -3.36 21.07
CA PRO A 11 -12.12 -3.15 19.64
C PRO A 11 -13.53 -2.92 19.08
N GLY A 12 -13.67 -1.86 18.30
CA GLY A 12 -14.92 -1.44 17.69
C GLY A 12 -14.77 -0.20 16.81
N PRO A 13 -15.88 0.39 16.35
CA PRO A 13 -15.85 1.62 15.58
C PRO A 13 -15.25 2.77 16.41
N SER A 14 -14.25 3.46 15.87
CA SER A 14 -13.64 4.65 16.49
C SER A 14 -13.50 5.74 15.44
N ARG A 15 -14.30 6.81 15.54
CA ARG A 15 -14.20 7.99 14.67
C ARG A 15 -12.79 8.58 14.60
N PRO A 16 -12.03 8.73 15.71
CA PRO A 16 -10.68 9.27 15.63
C PRO A 16 -9.63 8.33 15.01
N ALA A 17 -10.00 7.09 14.70
CA ALA A 17 -9.12 6.06 14.11
C ALA A 17 -9.77 5.36 12.91
N ASP A 18 -10.77 5.97 12.27
CA ASP A 18 -11.57 5.35 11.21
C ASP A 18 -10.76 5.04 9.95
N ARG A 19 -9.87 5.93 9.54
CA ARG A 19 -8.97 5.73 8.40
C ARG A 19 -7.94 4.64 8.72
N PHE A 20 -7.35 4.67 9.91
CA PHE A 20 -6.46 3.63 10.39
C PHE A 20 -7.14 2.25 10.40
N ILE A 21 -8.36 2.16 10.94
CA ILE A 21 -9.15 0.92 10.96
C ILE A 21 -9.36 0.38 9.53
N GLN A 22 -9.72 1.23 8.57
CA GLN A 22 -9.95 0.81 7.19
C GLN A 22 -8.66 0.32 6.51
N MET A 23 -7.55 1.01 6.75
CA MET A 23 -6.25 0.63 6.19
C MET A 23 -5.75 -0.73 6.72
N MET A 24 -6.03 -1.02 7.99
CA MET A 24 -5.61 -2.26 8.65
C MET A 24 -6.63 -3.40 8.54
N TRP A 25 -7.73 -3.21 7.81
CA TRP A 25 -8.82 -4.17 7.78
C TRP A 25 -8.47 -5.44 7.00
N ALA A 26 -8.13 -6.52 7.69
CA ALA A 26 -7.59 -7.74 7.07
C ALA A 26 -8.48 -8.43 6.04
N SER A 27 -9.81 -8.28 6.11
CA SER A 27 -10.72 -8.85 5.10
C SER A 27 -10.82 -7.99 3.83
N THR A 28 -10.21 -6.81 3.79
CA THR A 28 -10.12 -6.02 2.55
C THR A 28 -9.20 -6.74 1.57
N SER A 29 -9.69 -7.00 0.36
CA SER A 29 -8.93 -7.73 -0.67
C SER A 29 -8.39 -6.84 -1.78
N SER A 30 -8.95 -5.64 -1.94
CA SER A 30 -8.59 -4.72 -3.02
C SER A 30 -8.70 -3.27 -2.56
N VAL A 31 -7.75 -2.46 -3.03
CA VAL A 31 -7.74 -1.01 -2.87
C VAL A 31 -7.53 -0.35 -4.23
N GLY A 32 -8.33 0.67 -4.51
CA GLY A 32 -8.13 1.56 -5.65
C GLY A 32 -7.84 2.97 -5.15
N MET A 33 -6.81 3.61 -5.69
CA MET A 33 -6.39 4.96 -5.28
C MET A 33 -6.43 5.91 -6.47
N ALA A 34 -6.83 7.16 -6.21
CA ALA A 34 -6.78 8.24 -7.18
C ALA A 34 -6.21 9.50 -6.52
N LEU A 35 -5.36 10.21 -7.26
CA LEU A 35 -4.79 11.48 -6.88
C LEU A 35 -5.36 12.57 -7.80
N SER A 36 -5.71 13.73 -7.24
CA SER A 36 -6.09 14.89 -8.05
C SER A 36 -4.88 15.38 -8.86
N HIS A 37 -5.15 16.03 -9.99
CA HIS A 37 -4.10 16.57 -10.86
C HIS A 37 -3.18 17.56 -10.13
N ASP A 38 -3.70 18.31 -9.16
CA ASP A 38 -2.92 19.25 -8.35
C ASP A 38 -2.26 18.61 -7.10
N GLY A 39 -2.38 17.29 -6.93
CA GLY A 39 -1.82 16.53 -5.81
C GLY A 39 -2.46 16.81 -4.44
N ARG A 40 -3.50 17.66 -4.36
CA ARG A 40 -4.11 18.09 -3.09
C ARG A 40 -5.07 17.07 -2.49
N PHE A 41 -5.67 16.23 -3.32
CA PHE A 41 -6.67 15.26 -2.91
C PHE A 41 -6.21 13.86 -3.27
N CYS A 42 -6.15 12.98 -2.28
CA CYS A 42 -5.96 11.56 -2.47
C CYS A 42 -7.19 10.83 -1.92
N VAL A 43 -7.75 9.94 -2.73
CA VAL A 43 -8.90 9.11 -2.36
C VAL A 43 -8.52 7.65 -2.52
N ALA A 44 -8.79 6.84 -1.49
CA ALA A 44 -8.63 5.40 -1.52
C ALA A 44 -9.98 4.72 -1.28
N ASN A 45 -10.37 3.84 -2.20
CA ASN A 45 -11.57 3.01 -2.10
C ASN A 45 -11.15 1.58 -1.77
N TYR A 46 -11.77 1.00 -0.74
CA TYR A 46 -11.44 -0.32 -0.22
C TYR A 46 -12.62 -1.27 -0.40
N PHE A 47 -12.34 -2.49 -0.83
CA PHE A 47 -13.34 -3.55 -0.97
C PHE A 47 -12.79 -4.91 -0.48
N PRO A 48 -13.55 -5.66 0.34
CA PRO A 48 -14.70 -5.22 1.13
C PRO A 48 -14.33 -4.10 2.11
N ALA A 49 -15.21 -3.10 2.27
CA ALA A 49 -15.03 -2.03 3.24
C ALA A 49 -15.26 -2.52 4.68
N VAL A 50 -14.82 -1.73 5.66
CA VAL A 50 -15.11 -1.97 7.08
C VAL A 50 -16.61 -2.10 7.31
N GLY A 51 -17.02 -3.23 7.88
CA GLY A 51 -18.41 -3.53 8.21
C GLY A 51 -18.91 -2.73 9.41
N LYS A 52 -20.19 -2.35 9.42
CA LYS A 52 -20.78 -1.47 10.46
C LYS A 52 -21.32 -2.17 11.71
N LYS A 53 -21.23 -3.50 11.86
CA LYS A 53 -22.26 -4.19 12.68
C LYS A 53 -21.80 -5.00 13.90
N MET A 54 -20.60 -5.58 13.97
CA MET A 54 -20.25 -6.47 15.11
C MET A 54 -18.83 -6.28 15.63
N SER A 55 -18.66 -6.24 16.96
CA SER A 55 -17.33 -6.17 17.63
C SER A 55 -16.43 -7.37 17.31
N PHE A 56 -17.02 -8.54 17.04
CA PHE A 56 -16.28 -9.73 16.60
C PHE A 56 -15.54 -9.50 15.27
N ASP A 57 -16.14 -8.76 14.34
CA ASP A 57 -15.49 -8.45 13.06
C ASP A 57 -14.24 -7.59 13.26
N TYR A 58 -14.26 -6.68 14.24
CA TYR A 58 -13.08 -5.85 14.57
C TYR A 58 -11.95 -6.70 15.14
N LYS A 59 -12.22 -7.59 16.10
CA LYS A 59 -11.20 -8.51 16.64
C LYS A 59 -10.60 -9.42 15.57
N ARG A 60 -11.41 -9.86 14.60
CA ARG A 60 -10.94 -10.72 13.50
C ARG A 60 -10.05 -9.96 12.52
N ASN A 61 -10.40 -8.71 12.22
CA ASN A 61 -9.79 -7.93 11.15
C ASN A 61 -8.64 -7.03 11.61
N LEU A 62 -8.62 -6.63 12.88
CA LEU A 62 -7.61 -5.74 13.43
C LEU A 62 -6.82 -6.48 14.50
N ARG A 63 -5.54 -6.70 14.21
CA ARG A 63 -4.59 -7.30 15.15
C ARG A 63 -3.75 -6.18 15.77
N PRO A 64 -3.43 -6.25 17.07
CA PRO A 64 -2.50 -5.32 17.67
C PRO A 64 -1.13 -5.42 16.97
N PRO A 65 -0.34 -4.33 16.96
CA PRO A 65 1.03 -4.36 16.49
C PRO A 65 1.79 -5.48 17.21
N GLN A 66 2.49 -6.30 16.43
CA GLN A 66 3.38 -7.32 16.96
C GLN A 66 4.81 -6.80 16.91
N GLU A 67 5.58 -7.09 17.95
CA GLU A 67 7.02 -6.91 17.92
C GLU A 67 7.65 -8.10 17.17
N GLY A 68 8.69 -7.83 16.39
CA GLY A 68 9.42 -8.84 15.64
C GLY A 68 9.51 -8.55 14.14
N PRO A 69 10.20 -9.42 13.40
CA PRO A 69 10.29 -9.32 11.95
C PRO A 69 8.90 -9.48 11.32
N ALA A 70 8.68 -8.83 10.17
CA ALA A 70 7.43 -8.96 9.46
C ALA A 70 7.13 -10.43 9.12
N PRO A 71 5.89 -10.91 9.28
CA PRO A 71 5.58 -12.34 9.19
C PRO A 71 5.73 -12.93 7.77
N TRP A 72 5.84 -12.09 6.74
CA TRP A 72 6.16 -12.51 5.37
C TRP A 72 7.66 -12.63 5.11
N LEU A 73 8.50 -12.26 6.07
CA LEU A 73 9.93 -12.56 6.04
C LEU A 73 10.08 -13.90 6.76
N ALA A 74 10.46 -14.96 6.04
CA ALA A 74 10.86 -16.19 6.71
C ALA A 74 12.00 -15.84 7.69
N ALA A 75 11.96 -16.39 8.90
CA ALA A 75 12.95 -16.08 9.94
C ALA A 75 14.40 -16.26 9.44
N GLU A 76 14.61 -17.13 8.46
CA GLU A 76 15.90 -17.39 7.80
C GLU A 76 16.18 -16.43 6.63
N GLU A 77 15.18 -16.07 5.81
CA GLU A 77 15.30 -15.13 4.68
C GLU A 77 15.52 -13.67 5.12
N SER A 78 15.18 -13.33 6.36
CA SER A 78 15.40 -11.98 6.91
C SER A 78 16.87 -11.53 6.91
N LYS A 79 17.82 -12.47 6.81
CA LYS A 79 19.27 -12.19 6.77
C LYS A 79 19.77 -11.75 5.39
N ASP A 80 19.02 -12.08 4.34
CA ASP A 80 19.42 -11.86 2.94
C ASP A 80 18.54 -10.83 2.23
N ILE A 81 17.65 -10.12 2.96
CA ILE A 81 16.88 -9.02 2.38
C ILE A 81 17.87 -7.93 1.96
N PRO A 82 17.92 -7.57 0.67
CA PRO A 82 18.75 -6.47 0.21
C PRO A 82 18.46 -5.21 1.04
N GLU A 83 19.51 -4.53 1.50
CA GLU A 83 19.40 -3.35 2.38
C GLU A 83 18.43 -2.28 1.83
N HIS A 84 18.33 -2.16 0.51
CA HIS A 84 17.42 -1.25 -0.16
C HIS A 84 15.91 -1.56 0.05
N LEU A 85 15.55 -2.80 0.37
CA LEU A 85 14.18 -3.22 0.73
C LEU A 85 13.90 -3.10 2.24
N LEU A 86 14.96 -3.00 3.05
CA LEU A 86 14.85 -2.68 4.48
C LEU A 86 14.74 -1.17 4.73
N MET A 87 14.92 -0.35 3.70
CA MET A 87 14.76 1.09 3.77
C MET A 87 13.35 1.46 4.23
N ALA A 88 13.26 2.45 5.12
CA ALA A 88 11.98 2.97 5.56
C ALA A 88 11.10 3.33 4.35
N PRO A 89 9.80 2.99 4.35
CA PRO A 89 8.90 3.44 3.30
C PRO A 89 8.93 4.98 3.25
N CYS A 90 8.82 5.55 2.04
CA CYS A 90 8.83 7.00 1.80
C CYS A 90 10.14 7.75 2.13
N THR A 91 11.32 7.18 1.84
CA THR A 91 12.55 7.99 1.78
C THR A 91 12.51 8.97 0.60
N GLU A 92 13.28 10.07 0.68
CA GLU A 92 13.43 11.02 -0.42
C GLU A 92 13.90 10.34 -1.72
N SER A 93 14.75 9.31 -1.59
CA SER A 93 15.17 8.46 -2.71
C SER A 93 13.99 7.75 -3.38
N ASN A 94 13.08 7.17 -2.58
CA ASN A 94 11.92 6.47 -3.11
C ASN A 94 10.98 7.44 -3.84
N TRP A 95 10.86 8.68 -3.35
CA TRP A 95 10.07 9.72 -4.00
C TRP A 95 10.68 10.16 -5.33
N LYS A 96 11.99 10.40 -5.39
CA LYS A 96 12.70 10.72 -6.63
C LYS A 96 12.58 9.60 -7.67
N ALA A 97 12.63 8.34 -7.23
CA ALA A 97 12.42 7.20 -8.12
C ALA A 97 10.99 7.18 -8.69
N HIS A 98 9.98 7.46 -7.87
CA HIS A 98 8.58 7.57 -8.31
C HIS A 98 8.38 8.72 -9.31
N GLU A 99 8.96 9.90 -9.06
CA GLU A 99 8.90 11.04 -9.99
C GLU A 99 9.47 10.67 -11.36
N LYS A 100 10.64 10.02 -11.39
CA LYS A 100 11.26 9.55 -12.64
C LYS A 100 10.38 8.55 -13.40
N VAL A 101 9.75 7.60 -12.70
CA VAL A 101 8.81 6.65 -13.32
C VAL A 101 7.59 7.38 -13.88
N SER A 102 7.08 8.38 -13.16
CA SER A 102 5.94 9.19 -13.60
C SER A 102 6.28 9.98 -14.87
N GLU A 103 7.45 10.60 -14.93
CA GLU A 103 7.95 11.31 -16.13
C GLU A 103 8.05 10.37 -17.34
N LEU A 104 8.57 9.15 -17.15
CA LEU A 104 8.67 8.14 -18.21
C LEU A 104 7.29 7.69 -18.69
N LEU A 105 6.33 7.52 -17.78
CA LEU A 105 4.95 7.17 -18.13
C LEU A 105 4.27 8.29 -18.91
N GLU A 106 4.48 9.55 -18.52
CA GLU A 106 3.99 10.71 -19.27
C GLU A 106 4.65 10.81 -20.64
N GLU A 107 5.96 10.57 -20.73
CA GLU A 107 6.68 10.55 -22.00
C GLU A 107 6.16 9.45 -22.93
N GLY A 108 5.98 8.24 -22.42
CA GLY A 108 5.39 7.12 -23.16
C GLY A 108 3.95 7.41 -23.59
N ALA A 109 3.15 8.06 -22.75
CA ALA A 109 1.77 8.45 -23.08
C ALA A 109 1.69 9.55 -24.16
N ARG A 110 2.74 10.37 -24.32
CA ARG A 110 2.85 11.33 -25.43
C ARG A 110 3.06 10.64 -26.79
N TRP A 111 3.59 9.41 -26.81
CA TRP A 111 3.73 8.61 -28.02
C TRP A 111 2.44 7.83 -28.31
N VAL A 112 1.46 8.50 -28.92
CA VAL A 112 0.36 7.83 -29.63
C VAL A 112 0.38 8.26 -31.10
N SER A 113 1.18 7.53 -31.88
CA SER A 113 0.95 7.34 -33.31
C SER A 113 0.92 5.83 -33.56
N ALA A 114 -0.23 5.34 -33.99
CA ALA A 114 -0.59 3.93 -34.12
C ALA A 114 0.08 3.22 -35.31
N ASP A 115 1.36 3.46 -35.56
CA ASP A 115 2.11 2.73 -36.58
C ASP A 115 3.35 2.08 -35.97
N LYS A 116 3.19 0.78 -35.68
CA LYS A 116 4.20 -0.20 -35.25
C LYS A 116 4.81 0.04 -33.87
N MET A 117 4.03 -0.22 -32.81
CA MET A 117 4.65 -0.73 -31.59
C MET A 117 5.18 -2.13 -31.90
N ASP A 118 6.51 -2.28 -31.90
CA ASP A 118 7.13 -3.58 -31.75
C ASP A 118 6.77 -4.08 -30.34
N THR A 119 5.89 -5.06 -30.28
CA THR A 119 5.41 -5.68 -29.04
C THR A 119 6.38 -6.71 -28.48
N ALA A 120 7.60 -6.81 -29.04
CA ALA A 120 8.67 -7.59 -28.44
C ALA A 120 9.02 -6.96 -27.08
N LEU A 121 8.48 -7.54 -26.01
CA LEU A 121 8.97 -7.30 -24.66
C LEU A 121 10.48 -7.58 -24.67
N PRO A 122 11.34 -6.67 -24.15
CA PRO A 122 12.72 -7.03 -23.94
C PRO A 122 12.73 -8.26 -23.03
N ASP A 123 13.55 -9.25 -23.39
CA ASP A 123 13.73 -10.48 -22.63
C ASP A 123 14.23 -10.10 -21.23
N LEU A 124 13.30 -9.94 -20.30
CA LEU A 124 13.61 -9.76 -18.89
C LEU A 124 13.94 -11.15 -18.39
N ASP A 125 15.25 -11.41 -18.34
CA ASP A 125 15.86 -12.65 -17.88
C ASP A 125 15.13 -13.14 -16.61
N PRO A 126 14.62 -14.38 -16.59
CA PRO A 126 13.79 -14.87 -15.50
C PRO A 126 14.67 -15.42 -14.36
N PHE A 127 15.54 -14.58 -13.78
CA PHE A 127 16.26 -14.90 -12.54
C PHE A 127 16.45 -13.66 -11.67
#